data_AF-A0A850R826-F1
#
_entry.id   AF-A0A850R826-F1
#
_cell.length_a   1.000
_cell.length_b   1.000
_cell.length_c   1.000
_cell.angle_alpha   90.00
_cell.angle_beta   90.00
_cell.angle_gamma   90.00
#
_symmetry.space_group_name_H-M   'P 1'
#
loop_
_entity.id
_entity.type
_entity.pdbx_description
1 polymer ?
#
loop_
_entity_poly.entity_id
_entity_poly.type
_entity_poly.pdbx_seq_one_letter_code
_entity_poly.pdbx_strand_id
1 'polypeptide(L)'
;MLALFPLIILYAGTVALFALTRENASGIAVYWGYFVPVIGLISLVTAWGNAYVRGDSRLFYLAKQIIIWGALAWVLTILHKMGVDSALGGQKAAVTLVMMTALVALLVGLYLDTKMVVYGVFLGFCGYLLADPSHSAILVKLGEPFKVVDPANKPVTMVIALAIVAFLVAAFFLLSTRGSVASKRSS
;
A
#
# COMPACT_ATOMS: atom_id res chain seq x y z
N MET A 1 -14.52 0.67 -15.23
CA MET A 1 -14.16 -0.30 -14.16
C MET A 1 -12.73 -0.86 -14.30
N LEU A 2 -12.29 -1.30 -15.48
CA LEU A 2 -10.92 -1.80 -15.73
C LEU A 2 -9.79 -0.90 -15.19
N ALA A 3 -9.95 0.42 -15.25
CA ALA A 3 -8.95 1.39 -14.76
C ALA A 3 -8.74 1.38 -13.23
N LEU A 4 -9.79 1.02 -12.47
CA LEU A 4 -9.76 0.99 -11.00
C LEU A 4 -9.34 -0.37 -10.46
N PHE A 5 -9.38 -1.42 -11.29
CA PHE A 5 -9.07 -2.78 -10.90
C PHE A 5 -7.73 -2.93 -10.16
N PRO A 6 -6.62 -2.28 -10.59
CA PRO A 6 -5.37 -2.36 -9.84
C PRO A 6 -5.47 -1.73 -8.44
N LEU A 7 -6.21 -0.62 -8.29
CA LEU A 7 -6.46 -0.03 -6.97
C LEU A 7 -7.33 -0.95 -6.10
N ILE A 8 -8.36 -1.59 -6.69
CA ILE A 8 -9.19 -2.55 -5.96
C ILE A 8 -8.33 -3.69 -5.41
N ILE A 9 -7.41 -4.24 -6.22
CA ILE A 9 -6.47 -5.29 -5.76
C ILE A 9 -5.62 -4.79 -4.59
N LEU A 10 -5.05 -3.59 -4.66
CA LEU A 10 -4.22 -3.04 -3.60
C LEU A 10 -4.97 -2.93 -2.27
N TYR A 11 -6.14 -2.27 -2.27
CA TYR A 11 -6.88 -2.01 -1.05
C TYR A 11 -7.57 -3.26 -0.52
N ALA A 12 -8.26 -4.03 -1.36
CA ALA A 12 -8.93 -5.25 -0.93
C ALA A 12 -7.92 -6.33 -0.49
N GLY A 13 -6.81 -6.49 -1.22
CA GLY A 13 -5.74 -7.42 -0.86
C GLY A 13 -5.09 -7.07 0.48
N THR A 14 -4.83 -5.78 0.73
CA THR A 14 -4.31 -5.31 2.02
C THR A 14 -5.29 -5.59 3.16
N VAL A 15 -6.59 -5.31 2.97
CA VAL A 15 -7.63 -5.58 3.98
C VAL A 15 -7.69 -7.09 4.29
N ALA A 16 -7.68 -7.94 3.26
CA ALA A 16 -7.72 -9.38 3.42
C ALA A 16 -6.50 -9.90 4.18
N LEU A 17 -5.29 -9.48 3.78
CA LEU A 17 -4.06 -9.88 4.46
C LEU A 17 -4.01 -9.34 5.90
N PHE A 18 -4.47 -8.13 6.14
CA PHE A 18 -4.57 -7.56 7.48
C PHE A 18 -5.48 -8.41 8.38
N ALA A 19 -6.68 -8.77 7.90
CA ALA A 19 -7.62 -9.61 8.63
C ALA A 19 -6.98 -10.98 8.97
N LEU A 20 -6.38 -11.64 7.99
CA LEU A 20 -5.68 -12.92 8.18
C LEU A 20 -4.50 -12.80 9.17
N THR A 21 -3.80 -11.66 9.17
CA THR A 21 -2.71 -11.42 10.11
C THR A 21 -3.22 -11.32 11.55
N ARG A 22 -4.37 -10.67 11.77
CA ARG A 22 -4.96 -10.55 13.11
C ARG A 22 -5.51 -11.87 13.66
N GLU A 23 -5.95 -12.76 12.78
CA GLU A 23 -6.42 -14.11 13.15
C GLU A 23 -5.26 -15.08 13.44
N ASN A 24 -4.01 -14.60 13.46
CA ASN A 24 -2.80 -15.41 13.66
C ASN A 24 -2.66 -16.56 12.65
N ALA A 25 -3.08 -16.34 11.40
CA ALA A 25 -2.90 -17.32 10.34
C ALA A 25 -1.42 -17.68 10.18
N SER A 26 -1.10 -18.99 10.18
CA SER A 26 0.27 -19.47 10.00
C SER A 26 0.82 -19.06 8.63
N GLY A 27 2.09 -18.62 8.60
CA GLY A 27 2.76 -18.27 7.34
C GLY A 27 2.39 -16.89 6.77
N ILE A 28 1.76 -16.01 7.56
CA ILE A 28 1.29 -14.71 7.07
C ILE A 28 2.38 -13.79 6.49
N ALA A 29 3.61 -13.85 7.02
CA ALA A 29 4.74 -13.11 6.48
C ALA A 29 5.06 -13.49 5.02
N VAL A 30 4.85 -14.77 4.65
CA VAL A 30 5.06 -15.26 3.29
C VAL A 30 4.01 -14.67 2.34
N TYR A 31 2.74 -14.62 2.76
CA TYR A 31 1.67 -14.02 1.94
C TYR A 31 1.88 -12.52 1.72
N TRP A 32 2.29 -11.79 2.75
CA TRP A 32 2.73 -10.41 2.58
C TRP A 32 3.93 -10.31 1.64
N GLY A 33 4.89 -11.23 1.74
CA GLY A 33 6.06 -11.30 0.86
C GLY A 33 5.70 -11.43 -0.60
N TYR A 34 4.70 -12.26 -0.94
CA TYR A 34 4.17 -12.37 -2.30
C TYR A 34 3.36 -11.16 -2.74
N PHE A 35 2.76 -10.42 -1.80
CA PHE A 35 1.98 -9.23 -2.12
C PHE A 35 2.85 -8.00 -2.43
N VAL A 36 4.04 -7.87 -1.82
CA VAL A 36 4.99 -6.77 -2.12
C VAL A 36 5.30 -6.60 -3.63
N PRO A 37 5.69 -7.65 -4.39
CA PRO A 37 5.94 -7.49 -5.82
C PRO A 37 4.68 -7.14 -6.61
N VAL A 38 3.49 -7.57 -6.16
CA VAL A 38 2.21 -7.16 -6.76
C VAL A 38 1.99 -5.66 -6.59
N ILE A 39 2.29 -5.10 -5.41
CA ILE A 39 2.23 -3.66 -5.15
C ILE A 39 3.17 -2.91 -6.09
N GLY A 40 4.42 -3.37 -6.22
CA GLY A 40 5.39 -2.76 -7.11
C GLY A 40 4.97 -2.78 -8.58
N LEU A 41 4.44 -3.92 -9.05
CA LEU A 41 3.93 -4.06 -10.41
C LEU A 41 2.75 -3.10 -10.67
N ILE A 42 1.80 -3.02 -9.73
CA ILE A 42 0.65 -2.12 -9.86
C ILE A 42 1.14 -0.66 -9.90
N SER A 43 2.08 -0.28 -9.03
CA SER A 43 2.67 1.06 -9.04
C SER A 43 3.29 1.41 -10.38
N LEU A 44 4.05 0.48 -10.96
CA LEU A 44 4.73 0.64 -12.23
C LEU A 44 3.73 0.83 -13.40
N VAL A 45 2.69 -0.01 -13.48
CA VAL A 45 1.72 0.03 -14.59
C VAL A 45 0.81 1.26 -14.50
N THR A 46 0.37 1.61 -13.30
CA THR A 46 -0.69 2.61 -13.13
C THR A 46 -0.21 4.06 -13.20
N ALA A 47 1.09 4.35 -13.05
CA ALA A 47 1.62 5.71 -13.16
C ALA A 47 2.29 6.03 -14.50
N TRP A 48 2.20 5.13 -15.49
CA TRP A 48 2.63 5.38 -16.86
C TRP A 48 2.01 6.67 -17.48
N GLY A 49 0.76 6.97 -17.12
CA GLY A 49 0.07 8.19 -17.54
C GLY A 49 0.68 9.48 -16.96
N ASN A 50 1.20 9.45 -15.72
CA ASN A 50 1.77 10.63 -15.07
C ASN A 50 3.00 11.15 -15.83
N ALA A 51 3.90 10.26 -16.24
CA ALA A 51 5.10 10.63 -17.00
C ALA A 51 4.73 11.32 -18.32
N TYR A 52 3.67 10.86 -19.00
CA TYR A 52 3.20 11.50 -20.24
C TYR A 52 2.63 12.91 -20.02
N VAL A 53 1.83 13.09 -18.97
CA VAL A 53 1.25 14.41 -18.66
C VAL A 53 2.36 15.42 -18.35
N ARG A 54 3.34 15.03 -17.53
CA ARG A 54 4.48 15.87 -17.13
C ARG A 54 5.48 16.16 -18.24
N GLY A 55 5.43 15.41 -19.34
CA GLY A 55 6.42 15.54 -20.42
C GLY A 55 7.77 14.88 -20.09
N ASP A 56 7.80 14.05 -19.04
CA ASP A 56 9.00 13.36 -18.60
C ASP A 56 9.29 12.12 -19.48
N SER A 57 10.57 11.71 -19.50
CA SER A 57 10.96 10.44 -20.13
C SER A 57 10.31 9.27 -19.40
N ARG A 58 9.43 8.55 -20.11
CA ARG A 58 8.79 7.32 -19.60
C ARG A 58 9.80 6.23 -19.26
N LEU A 59 10.90 6.17 -20.02
CA LEU A 59 11.97 5.21 -19.77
C LEU A 59 12.69 5.52 -18.45
N PHE A 60 12.91 6.80 -18.16
CA PHE A 60 13.53 7.23 -16.90
C PHE A 60 12.61 6.99 -15.69
N TYR A 61 11.31 7.23 -15.86
CA TYR A 61 10.30 6.85 -14.87
C TYR A 61 10.32 5.35 -14.57
N LEU A 62 10.33 4.51 -15.62
CA LEU A 62 10.37 3.06 -15.49
C LEU A 62 11.65 2.59 -14.77
N ALA A 63 12.80 3.15 -15.15
CA ALA A 63 14.07 2.86 -14.51
C ALA A 63 14.03 3.17 -13.01
N LYS A 64 13.49 4.34 -12.61
CA LYS A 64 13.34 4.71 -11.21
C LYS A 64 12.43 3.74 -10.44
N GLN A 65 11.29 3.35 -11.03
CA GLN A 65 10.39 2.37 -10.40
C GLN A 65 11.08 1.02 -10.19
N ILE A 66 11.78 0.52 -11.22
CA ILE A 66 12.51 -0.75 -11.13
C ILE A 66 13.61 -0.67 -10.07
N ILE A 67 14.35 0.43 -10.01
CA ILE A 67 15.40 0.62 -9.00
C ILE A 67 14.80 0.63 -7.59
N ILE A 68 13.73 1.38 -7.34
CA ILE A 68 13.16 1.51 -6.00
C ILE A 68 12.54 0.19 -5.52
N TRP A 69 11.65 -0.41 -6.33
CA TRP A 69 11.00 -1.67 -5.95
C TRP A 69 11.98 -2.85 -5.98
N GLY A 70 12.93 -2.84 -6.92
CA GLY A 70 14.02 -3.83 -7.00
C GLY A 70 14.95 -3.74 -5.79
N ALA A 71 15.29 -2.53 -5.33
CA ALA A 71 16.07 -2.35 -4.11
C ALA A 71 15.33 -2.86 -2.87
N LEU A 72 14.02 -2.61 -2.75
CA LEU A 72 13.21 -3.21 -1.68
C LEU A 72 13.26 -4.75 -1.74
N ALA A 73 12.99 -5.34 -2.91
CA ALA A 73 13.03 -6.79 -3.08
C ALA A 73 14.41 -7.39 -2.76
N TRP A 74 15.48 -6.69 -3.15
CA TRP A 74 16.86 -7.06 -2.84
C TRP A 74 17.13 -7.06 -1.34
N VAL A 75 16.74 -5.98 -0.65
CA VAL A 75 16.88 -5.87 0.82
C VAL A 75 16.11 -6.98 1.51
N LEU A 76 14.86 -7.24 1.13
CA LEU A 76 14.05 -8.31 1.70
C LEU A 76 14.70 -9.69 1.50
N THR A 77 15.29 -9.93 0.33
CA THR A 77 16.01 -11.18 0.05
C THR A 77 17.25 -11.35 0.92
N ILE A 78 18.01 -10.26 1.15
CA ILE A 78 19.17 -10.29 2.04
C ILE A 78 18.73 -10.58 3.48
N LEU A 79 17.72 -9.87 3.99
CA LEU A 79 17.21 -10.07 5.35
C LEU A 79 16.73 -11.51 5.57
N HIS A 80 16.02 -12.07 4.58
CA HIS A 80 15.60 -13.47 4.60
C HIS A 80 16.79 -14.42 4.67
N LYS A 81 17.79 -14.25 3.79
CA LYS A 81 19.02 -15.07 3.77
C LYS A 81 19.83 -14.97 5.07
N MET A 82 19.78 -13.82 5.74
CA MET A 82 20.41 -13.61 7.05
C MET A 82 19.62 -14.22 8.22
N GLY A 83 18.45 -14.82 7.98
CA GLY A 83 17.61 -15.40 9.01
C GLY A 83 16.86 -14.38 9.87
N VAL A 84 16.71 -13.14 9.39
CA VAL A 84 16.02 -12.07 10.15
C VAL A 84 14.56 -12.44 10.41
N ASP A 85 13.88 -13.04 9.43
CA ASP A 85 12.48 -13.47 9.59
C ASP A 85 12.31 -14.51 10.70
N SER A 86 13.24 -15.47 10.79
CA SER A 86 13.26 -16.47 11.86
C SER A 86 13.60 -15.85 13.23
N ALA A 87 14.49 -14.87 13.27
CA ALA A 87 14.88 -14.20 14.51
C ALA A 87 13.76 -13.30 15.08
N LEU A 88 12.99 -12.65 14.20
CA LEU A 88 11.86 -11.81 14.59
C LEU A 88 10.62 -12.63 14.99
N GLY A 89 10.42 -13.78 14.35
CA GLY A 89 9.18 -14.54 14.42
C GLY A 89 8.10 -13.98 13.48
N GLY A 90 7.12 -14.82 13.12
CA GLY A 90 6.22 -14.56 11.99
C GLY A 90 5.43 -13.25 12.04
N GLN A 91 4.86 -12.89 13.19
CA GLN A 91 4.07 -11.65 13.31
C GLN A 91 4.94 -10.40 13.22
N LYS A 92 6.10 -10.38 13.90
CA LYS A 92 7.02 -9.23 13.85
C LYS A 92 7.62 -9.08 12.45
N ALA A 93 7.99 -10.18 11.79
CA ALA A 93 8.46 -10.17 10.41
C ALA A 93 7.39 -9.59 9.46
N ALA A 94 6.12 -9.98 9.61
CA ALA A 94 5.02 -9.44 8.81
C ALA A 94 4.83 -7.92 9.04
N VAL A 95 4.84 -7.47 10.30
CA VAL A 95 4.76 -6.04 10.65
C VAL A 95 5.91 -5.25 10.02
N THR A 96 7.15 -5.73 10.16
CA THR A 96 8.33 -5.10 9.57
C THR A 96 8.20 -4.99 8.06
N LEU A 97 7.79 -6.07 7.39
CA LEU A 97 7.59 -6.10 5.94
C LEU A 97 6.54 -5.09 5.49
N VAL A 98 5.40 -5.03 6.17
CA VAL A 98 4.32 -4.06 5.88
C VAL A 98 4.81 -2.62 6.05
N MET A 99 5.52 -2.33 7.14
CA MET A 99 6.03 -0.98 7.42
C MET A 99 7.10 -0.55 6.42
N MET A 100 8.04 -1.43 6.06
CA MET A 100 9.04 -1.16 5.01
C MET A 100 8.36 -0.90 3.66
N THR A 101 7.37 -1.71 3.32
CA THR A 101 6.60 -1.55 2.06
C THR A 101 5.82 -0.24 2.06
N ALA A 102 5.23 0.15 3.20
CA ALA A 102 4.54 1.43 3.36
C ALA A 102 5.48 2.61 3.13
N LEU A 103 6.69 2.58 3.69
CA LEU A 103 7.71 3.62 3.49
C LEU A 103 8.14 3.72 2.02
N VAL A 104 8.34 2.60 1.35
CA VAL A 104 8.66 2.58 -0.09
C VAL A 104 7.50 3.10 -0.92
N ALA A 105 6.26 2.71 -0.61
CA ALA A 105 5.07 3.23 -1.28
C ALA A 105 4.94 4.76 -1.08
N LEU A 106 5.22 5.28 0.12
CA LEU A 106 5.27 6.72 0.38
C LEU A 106 6.34 7.41 -0.46
N LEU A 107 7.56 6.85 -0.51
CA LEU A 107 8.66 7.40 -1.31
C LEU A 107 8.28 7.47 -2.80
N VAL A 108 7.78 6.36 -3.36
CA VAL A 108 7.27 6.31 -4.73
C VAL A 108 6.13 7.30 -4.91
N GLY A 109 5.27 7.42 -3.91
CA GLY A 109 4.18 8.38 -3.84
C GLY A 109 4.61 9.82 -4.04
N LEU A 110 5.60 10.25 -3.26
CA LEU A 110 6.08 11.63 -3.25
C LEU A 110 6.77 12.00 -4.56
N TYR A 111 7.53 11.09 -5.16
CA TYR A 111 8.38 11.42 -6.30
C TYR A 111 7.80 11.03 -7.67
N LEU A 112 7.03 9.94 -7.74
CA LEU A 112 6.69 9.30 -9.02
C LEU A 112 5.18 9.15 -9.23
N ASP A 113 4.44 8.86 -8.16
CA ASP A 113 3.06 8.43 -8.28
C ASP A 113 2.19 8.78 -7.07
N THR A 114 1.64 10.00 -7.03
CA THR A 114 0.94 10.57 -5.87
C THR A 114 -0.11 9.67 -5.22
N LYS A 115 -0.81 8.80 -5.97
CA LYS A 115 -1.78 7.87 -5.39
C LYS A 115 -1.14 6.85 -4.43
N MET A 116 0.14 6.52 -4.63
CA MET A 116 0.92 5.68 -3.72
C MET A 116 1.22 6.35 -2.39
N VAL A 117 1.13 7.69 -2.27
CA VAL A 117 1.14 8.35 -0.96
C VAL A 117 -0.05 7.89 -0.14
N VAL A 118 -1.25 7.94 -0.73
CA VAL A 118 -2.50 7.55 -0.06
C VAL A 118 -2.46 6.08 0.34
N TYR A 119 -1.97 5.22 -0.56
CA TYR A 119 -1.79 3.80 -0.28
C TYR A 119 -0.72 3.55 0.79
N GLY A 120 0.41 4.25 0.75
CA GLY A 120 1.49 4.13 1.73
C GLY A 120 1.07 4.55 3.13
N VAL A 121 0.32 5.65 3.26
CA VAL A 121 -0.29 6.06 4.55
C VAL A 121 -1.24 4.99 5.07
N PHE A 122 -2.12 4.48 4.21
CA PHE A 122 -3.06 3.42 4.58
C PHE A 122 -2.35 2.11 5.00
N LEU A 123 -1.31 1.70 4.26
CA LEU A 123 -0.54 0.51 4.56
C LEU A 123 0.27 0.68 5.86
N GLY A 124 0.84 1.86 6.09
CA GLY A 124 1.53 2.20 7.34
C GLY A 124 0.59 2.19 8.54
N PHE A 125 -0.64 2.68 8.37
CA PHE A 125 -1.69 2.56 9.38
C PHE A 125 -2.04 1.09 9.68
N CYS A 126 -2.15 0.24 8.66
CA CYS A 126 -2.34 -1.20 8.86
C CYS A 126 -1.16 -1.81 9.64
N GLY A 127 0.09 -1.48 9.27
CA GLY A 127 1.28 -1.93 9.98
C GLY A 127 1.30 -1.50 11.46
N TYR A 128 0.90 -0.26 11.74
CA TYR A 128 0.75 0.25 13.11
C TYR A 128 -0.27 -0.55 13.93
N LEU A 129 -1.46 -0.83 13.39
CA LEU A 129 -2.47 -1.64 14.08
C LEU A 129 -2.09 -3.11 14.26
N LEU A 130 -1.19 -3.64 13.41
CA LEU A 130 -0.62 -4.97 13.58
C LEU A 130 0.50 -5.00 14.63
N ALA A 131 1.23 -3.88 14.78
CA ALA A 131 2.28 -3.72 15.78
C ALA A 131 1.72 -3.55 17.21
N ASP A 132 0.61 -2.83 17.34
CA ASP A 132 -0.11 -2.66 18.61
C ASP A 132 -1.55 -3.20 18.48
N PRO A 133 -1.74 -4.52 18.66
CA PRO A 133 -3.03 -5.16 18.48
C PRO A 133 -4.03 -4.84 19.59
N SER A 134 -3.59 -4.31 20.73
CA SER A 134 -4.38 -4.01 21.92
C SER A 134 -4.87 -2.57 21.93
N HIS A 135 -6.19 -2.35 21.77
CA HIS A 135 -6.88 -1.07 21.98
C HIS A 135 -6.12 0.18 21.51
N SER A 136 -6.02 0.36 20.20
CA SER A 136 -5.29 1.51 19.68
C SER A 136 -6.13 2.80 19.81
N ALA A 137 -5.64 3.76 20.61
CA ALA A 137 -6.30 5.06 20.82
C ALA A 137 -6.52 5.85 19.52
N ILE A 138 -5.74 5.58 18.48
CA ILE A 138 -5.95 6.18 17.16
C ILE A 138 -7.28 5.77 16.53
N LEU A 139 -7.76 4.55 16.82
CA LEU A 139 -9.02 4.03 16.29
C LEU A 139 -10.21 4.80 16.85
N VAL A 140 -10.15 5.22 18.11
CA VAL A 140 -11.21 6.02 18.73
C VAL A 140 -11.38 7.33 17.98
N LYS A 141 -10.28 8.06 17.76
CA LYS A 141 -10.28 9.34 17.02
C LYS A 141 -10.74 9.18 15.56
N LEU A 142 -10.31 8.10 14.91
CA LEU A 142 -10.68 7.84 13.52
C LEU A 142 -12.09 7.28 13.36
N GLY A 143 -12.68 6.69 14.41
CA GLY A 143 -14.00 6.06 14.37
C GLY A 143 -15.17 7.02 14.51
N GLU A 144 -14.96 8.19 15.11
CA GLU A 144 -15.97 9.24 15.28
C GLU A 144 -16.62 9.68 13.95
N PRO A 145 -15.86 10.01 12.88
CA PRO A 145 -16.44 10.36 11.57
C PRO A 145 -17.27 9.23 10.95
N PHE A 146 -16.92 7.97 11.22
CA PHE A 146 -17.61 6.80 10.66
C PHE A 146 -18.76 6.30 11.54
N LYS A 147 -19.01 6.94 12.70
CA LYS A 147 -20.03 6.52 13.68
C LYS A 147 -19.89 5.05 14.10
N VAL A 148 -18.65 4.54 14.16
CA VAL A 148 -18.39 3.16 14.58
C VAL A 148 -18.55 3.06 16.10
N VAL A 149 -19.47 2.23 16.56
CA VAL A 149 -19.63 1.93 17.99
C VAL A 149 -18.45 1.07 18.44
N ASP A 150 -17.71 1.58 19.43
CA ASP A 150 -16.50 0.98 20.00
C ASP A 150 -15.40 0.66 18.95
N PRO A 151 -14.78 1.71 18.36
CA PRO A 151 -13.78 1.54 17.30
C PRO A 151 -12.54 0.76 17.73
N ALA A 152 -12.17 0.88 19.02
CA ALA A 152 -10.97 0.26 19.57
C ALA A 152 -11.02 -1.27 19.49
N ASN A 153 -12.22 -1.85 19.57
CA ASN A 153 -12.46 -3.29 19.47
C ASN A 153 -12.85 -3.77 18.07
N LYS A 154 -12.87 -2.87 17.06
CA LYS A 154 -13.24 -3.20 15.68
C LYS A 154 -12.16 -2.80 14.66
N PRO A 155 -10.91 -3.26 14.82
CA PRO A 155 -9.80 -2.86 13.96
C PRO A 155 -10.00 -3.21 12.49
N VAL A 156 -10.61 -4.37 12.18
CA VAL A 156 -10.89 -4.77 10.80
C VAL A 156 -11.93 -3.85 10.15
N THR A 157 -13.02 -3.52 10.87
CA THR A 157 -14.03 -2.58 10.39
C THR A 157 -13.42 -1.21 10.11
N MET A 158 -12.54 -0.75 10.99
CA MET A 158 -11.82 0.52 10.84
C MET A 158 -10.89 0.50 9.62
N VAL A 159 -10.15 -0.60 9.40
CA VAL A 159 -9.31 -0.78 8.22
C VAL A 159 -10.15 -0.81 6.93
N ILE A 160 -11.32 -1.44 6.93
CA ILE A 160 -12.24 -1.41 5.77
C ILE A 160 -12.71 0.02 5.49
N ALA A 161 -13.17 0.75 6.50
CA ALA A 161 -13.66 2.12 6.34
C ALA A 161 -12.55 3.04 5.78
N LEU A 162 -11.34 2.95 6.34
CA LEU A 162 -10.19 3.72 5.87
C LEU A 162 -9.73 3.27 4.47
N ALA A 163 -9.80 1.98 4.15
CA ALA A 163 -9.51 1.47 2.82
C ALA A 163 -10.46 2.07 1.77
N ILE A 164 -11.75 2.18 2.08
CA ILE A 164 -12.73 2.81 1.18
C ILE A 164 -12.39 4.28 0.96
N VAL A 165 -12.13 5.05 2.02
CA VAL A 165 -11.77 6.47 1.89
C VAL A 165 -10.47 6.65 1.11
N ALA A 166 -9.43 5.90 1.46
CA ALA A 166 -8.14 5.94 0.79
C ALA A 166 -8.26 5.52 -0.69
N PHE A 167 -9.05 4.50 -0.99
CA PHE A 167 -9.36 4.09 -2.35
C PHE A 167 -10.03 5.20 -3.15
N LEU A 168 -11.03 5.88 -2.59
CA LEU A 168 -11.73 6.98 -3.28
C LEU A 168 -10.79 8.14 -3.61
N VAL A 169 -9.92 8.52 -2.68
CA VAL A 169 -8.91 9.57 -2.89
C VAL A 169 -7.89 9.14 -3.94
N ALA A 170 -7.38 7.90 -3.88
CA ALA A 170 -6.46 7.36 -4.88
C ALA A 170 -7.10 7.25 -6.28
N ALA A 171 -8.38 6.86 -6.34
CA ALA A 171 -9.16 6.79 -7.57
C ALA A 171 -9.35 8.18 -8.18
N PHE A 172 -9.62 9.19 -7.36
CA PHE A 172 -9.71 10.58 -7.81
C PHE A 172 -8.41 11.02 -8.51
N PHE A 173 -7.24 10.79 -7.90
CA PHE A 173 -5.96 11.11 -8.53
C PHE A 173 -5.75 10.37 -9.86
N LEU A 174 -6.05 9.07 -9.90
CA LEU A 174 -5.91 8.26 -11.11
C LEU A 174 -6.81 8.76 -12.24
N LEU A 175 -8.08 9.06 -11.94
CA LEU A 175 -9.03 9.57 -12.94
C LEU A 175 -8.65 10.97 -13.41
N SER A 176 -8.17 11.83 -12.51
CA SER A 176 -7.70 13.18 -12.83
C SER A 176 -6.53 13.15 -13.82
N THR A 177 -5.50 12.33 -13.56
CA THR A 177 -4.38 12.15 -14.49
C THR A 177 -4.88 11.68 -15.86
N ARG A 178 -5.81 10.71 -15.89
CA ARG A 178 -6.35 10.21 -17.17
C ARG A 178 -7.11 11.28 -17.94
N GLY A 179 -7.87 12.14 -17.25
CA GLY A 179 -8.50 13.32 -17.84
C GLY A 179 -7.47 14.27 -18.46
N SER A 180 -6.38 14.56 -17.74
CA SER A 180 -5.28 15.37 -18.26
C SER A 180 -4.58 14.74 -19.48
N VAL A 181 -4.38 13.42 -19.49
CA VAL A 181 -3.83 12.70 -20.65
C VAL A 181 -4.75 12.85 -21.86
N ALA A 182 -6.06 12.69 -21.68
CA ALA A 182 -7.03 12.83 -22.77
C ALA A 182 -7.03 14.24 -23.36
N SER A 183 -7.07 15.26 -22.50
CA SER A 183 -7.01 16.67 -22.91
C SER A 183 -5.72 17.00 -23.69
N LYS A 184 -4.57 16.47 -23.26
CA LYS A 184 -3.27 16.69 -23.93
C LYS A 184 -3.16 15.97 -25.28
N ARG A 185 -3.98 14.94 -25.54
CA ARG A 185 -4.02 14.23 -26.83
C ARG A 185 -4.98 14.85 -27.83
N SER A 186 -5.95 15.61 -27.35
CA SER A 186 -6.93 16.32 -28.19
C SER A 186 -6.48 17.72 -28.61
N SER A 187 -5.37 18.22 -28.04
CA SER A 187 -4.69 19.44 -28.46
C SER A 187 -3.56 19.13 -29.44
#